data_AF-A0A444J5S1-F1
#
_entry.id   AF-A0A444J5S1-F1
#
_cell.length_a   1.000
_cell.length_b   1.000
_cell.length_c   1.000
_cell.angle_alpha   90.00
_cell.angle_beta   90.00
_cell.angle_gamma   90.00
#
_symmetry.space_group_name_H-M   'P 1'
#
loop_
_entity.id
_entity.type
_entity.pdbx_description
1 polymer ?
#
loop_
_entity_poly.entity_id
_entity_poly.type
_entity_poly.pdbx_seq_one_letter_code
_entity_poly.pdbx_strand_id
1 'polypeptide(L)'
;PGMTDPRLWLLAERLFITGDLKDFSVIPPPPLIARPKPFPGPILNTVQITEQIPLREALLPPSWWFIPASLPVHRLRYSKALLRAVQHFQQRYSLEPDGVLGKNTLGALNLPVEDHISKIMLNMERWRWLPHQLEGRRILVNIAGFRLVGMNDRQVEITMPVIVGKLGHNTPVFNHVMTYVEVNPYWNIPPSIARNEIIAKVIKNPFYLQEQRIRIFADWQEGAPEVMPESIDWVNIGRGINRFHLRQEPGPGNALGTMKFMFPNNNNVYMHDTPAHSLFRRTQRALSHGCIRLSRPLDLASYILSNDHQMISREQLKAQVASKERKIFVLNQPLPVHLIYRTARVDRDTGNAYFYGDIYGRDARLAEAMFPDQETKCRYSY
;
A
#
# COMPACT_ATOMS: atom_id res chain seq x y z
N PRO A 1 9.55 22.17 10.46
CA PRO A 1 9.31 22.61 11.86
C PRO A 1 9.91 24.00 12.12
N GLY A 2 9.26 24.85 12.92
CA GLY A 2 9.80 26.14 13.32
C GLY A 2 9.58 27.31 12.34
N MET A 3 9.03 27.05 11.15
CA MET A 3 8.53 28.08 10.23
C MET A 3 7.44 28.91 10.90
N THR A 4 7.37 30.19 10.55
CA THR A 4 6.26 31.07 10.90
C THR A 4 5.44 31.34 9.65
N ASP A 5 4.13 31.13 9.71
CA ASP A 5 3.23 31.41 8.59
C ASP A 5 1.80 31.66 9.10
N PRO A 6 1.11 32.72 8.65
CA PRO A 6 -0.27 33.00 9.09
C PRO A 6 -1.27 31.89 8.71
N ARG A 7 -0.98 31.10 7.67
CA ARG A 7 -1.84 29.99 7.21
C ARG A 7 -1.81 28.78 8.15
N LEU A 8 -0.91 28.73 9.13
CA LEU A 8 -0.86 27.63 10.10
C LEU A 8 -2.11 27.54 10.98
N TRP A 9 -2.88 28.64 11.11
CA TRP A 9 -4.21 28.61 11.73
C TRP A 9 -5.17 27.70 10.97
N LEU A 10 -5.27 27.86 9.65
CA LEU A 10 -6.14 27.05 8.80
C LEU A 10 -5.74 25.57 8.81
N LEU A 11 -4.43 25.30 8.79
CA LEU A 11 -3.91 23.95 8.92
C LEU A 11 -4.35 23.31 10.23
N ALA A 12 -4.22 24.04 11.34
CA ALA A 12 -4.62 23.55 12.64
C ALA A 12 -6.12 23.29 12.73
N GLU A 13 -6.93 24.19 12.17
CA GLU A 13 -8.39 24.05 12.17
C GLU A 13 -8.78 22.80 11.39
N ARG A 14 -8.18 22.61 10.21
CA ARG A 14 -8.38 21.41 9.40
C ARG A 14 -7.99 20.15 10.16
N LEU A 15 -6.81 20.13 10.80
CA LEU A 15 -6.32 18.98 11.56
C LEU A 15 -7.16 18.71 12.83
N PHE A 16 -7.75 19.75 13.43
CA PHE A 16 -8.67 19.58 14.55
C PHE A 16 -9.98 18.96 14.09
N ILE A 17 -10.57 19.45 13.00
CA ILE A 17 -11.78 18.90 12.39
C ILE A 17 -11.58 17.44 11.98
N THR A 18 -10.42 17.09 11.42
CA THR A 18 -10.11 15.70 11.04
C THR A 18 -9.72 14.80 12.22
N GLY A 19 -9.59 15.36 13.44
CA GLY A 19 -9.24 14.64 14.67
C GLY A 19 -7.76 14.33 14.85
N ASP A 20 -6.88 14.89 14.01
CA ASP A 20 -5.43 14.70 14.07
C ASP A 20 -4.77 15.61 15.11
N LEU A 21 -5.37 16.78 15.36
CA LEU A 21 -5.01 17.68 16.45
C LEU A 21 -6.09 17.58 17.53
N LYS A 22 -5.73 17.11 18.72
CA LYS A 22 -6.70 16.88 19.81
C LYS A 22 -7.10 18.16 20.56
N ASP A 23 -6.19 19.12 20.59
CA ASP A 23 -6.35 20.36 21.35
C ASP A 23 -6.08 21.54 20.42
N PHE A 24 -7.11 22.33 20.18
CA PHE A 24 -7.05 23.50 19.31
C PHE A 24 -6.51 24.74 20.05
N SER A 25 -6.51 24.73 21.39
CA SER A 25 -6.02 25.83 22.23
C SER A 25 -4.50 26.05 22.15
N VAL A 26 -3.79 25.09 21.55
CA VAL A 26 -2.33 25.11 21.32
C VAL A 26 -1.95 26.18 20.28
N ILE A 27 -2.92 26.78 19.60
CA ILE A 27 -2.72 27.84 18.63
C ILE A 27 -3.59 29.02 19.08
N PRO A 28 -3.01 30.21 19.34
CA PRO A 28 -3.79 31.37 19.77
C PRO A 28 -4.67 31.84 18.61
N PRO A 29 -5.95 32.22 18.86
CA PRO A 29 -6.84 32.73 17.82
C PRO A 29 -6.17 33.90 17.09
N PRO A 30 -6.38 34.03 15.76
CA PRO A 30 -5.91 35.22 15.06
C PRO A 30 -6.48 36.44 15.79
N PRO A 31 -5.70 37.53 15.91
CA PRO A 31 -6.22 38.74 16.54
C PRO A 31 -7.56 39.08 15.88
N LEU A 32 -8.62 39.20 16.68
CA LEU A 32 -9.97 39.51 16.24
C LEU A 32 -9.90 40.78 15.39
N ILE A 33 -9.93 40.64 14.06
CA ILE A 33 -10.28 41.76 13.20
C ILE A 33 -11.76 42.00 13.51
N ALA A 34 -12.08 43.20 13.97
CA ALA A 34 -13.46 43.62 14.19
C ALA A 34 -14.29 43.17 12.98
N ARG A 35 -15.42 42.48 13.22
CA ARG A 35 -16.41 42.23 12.16
C ARG A 35 -16.65 43.58 11.47
N PRO A 36 -16.41 43.73 10.15
CA PRO A 36 -16.86 44.95 9.50
C PRO A 36 -18.36 45.04 9.75
N LYS A 37 -18.84 46.21 10.20
CA LYS A 37 -20.28 46.51 10.21
C LYS A 37 -20.82 46.15 8.81
N PRO A 38 -22.03 45.59 8.70
CA PRO A 38 -22.64 45.40 7.38
C PRO A 38 -22.62 46.77 6.68
N PHE A 39 -21.97 46.84 5.53
CA PHE A 39 -22.06 48.03 4.70
C PHE A 39 -23.53 48.18 4.29
N PRO A 40 -24.12 49.38 4.34
CA PRO A 40 -25.45 49.61 3.79
C PRO A 40 -25.38 49.24 2.31
N GLY A 41 -26.19 48.25 1.90
CA GLY A 41 -26.21 47.80 0.51
C GLY A 41 -26.59 48.95 -0.43
N PRO A 42 -26.10 48.94 -1.68
CA PRO A 42 -26.78 49.66 -2.73
C PRO A 42 -28.13 48.96 -2.98
N ILE A 43 -29.20 49.76 -3.00
CA ILE A 43 -30.53 49.35 -3.43
C ILE A 43 -30.38 48.76 -4.84
N LEU A 44 -30.74 47.49 -4.99
CA LEU A 44 -30.92 46.86 -6.30
C LEU A 44 -32.11 47.51 -6.99
N ASN A 45 -31.85 48.33 -8.01
CA ASN A 45 -32.76 48.43 -9.13
C ASN A 45 -32.12 47.74 -10.32
N THR A 46 -32.74 46.61 -10.69
CA THR A 46 -32.65 45.91 -11.99
C THR A 46 -31.26 45.49 -12.46
N VAL A 47 -30.99 44.18 -12.43
CA VAL A 47 -30.62 43.34 -13.59
C VAL A 47 -30.42 41.90 -13.09
N GLN A 48 -31.06 40.95 -13.77
CA GLN A 48 -30.83 39.51 -13.63
C GLN A 48 -29.40 39.17 -14.08
N ILE A 49 -28.60 38.56 -13.20
CA ILE A 49 -27.45 37.74 -13.62
C ILE A 49 -27.50 36.43 -12.84
N THR A 50 -27.92 35.39 -13.55
CA THR A 50 -27.70 33.99 -13.23
C THR A 50 -26.20 33.69 -13.36
N GLU A 51 -25.50 33.47 -12.26
CA GLU A 51 -24.22 32.76 -12.27
C GLU A 51 -24.03 31.99 -10.95
N GLN A 52 -23.86 30.67 -11.09
CA GLN A 52 -23.62 29.74 -9.99
C GLN A 52 -22.24 30.03 -9.38
N ILE A 53 -22.21 30.40 -8.10
CA ILE A 53 -20.98 30.46 -7.32
C ILE A 53 -20.44 29.02 -7.16
N PRO A 54 -19.19 28.71 -7.56
CA PRO A 54 -18.62 27.38 -7.36
C PRO A 54 -18.46 27.09 -5.86
N LEU A 55 -18.84 25.88 -5.42
CA LEU A 55 -18.80 25.43 -4.02
C LEU A 55 -17.40 25.52 -3.35
N ARG A 56 -16.34 25.74 -4.14
CA ARG A 56 -14.97 26.01 -3.66
C ARG A 56 -14.89 27.30 -2.84
N GLU A 57 -15.82 28.23 -3.03
CA GLU A 57 -15.93 29.50 -2.29
C GLU A 57 -16.88 29.41 -1.09
N ALA A 58 -17.69 28.36 -0.98
CA ALA A 58 -18.68 28.20 0.08
C ALA A 58 -18.13 27.58 1.39
N LEU A 59 -16.89 27.07 1.38
CA LEU A 59 -16.27 26.41 2.54
C LEU A 59 -15.00 27.11 3.06
N LEU A 60 -14.65 28.28 2.53
CA LEU A 60 -13.79 29.22 3.23
C LEU A 60 -14.72 30.22 3.93
N PRO A 61 -14.59 30.46 5.24
CA PRO A 61 -15.33 31.58 5.84
C PRO A 61 -14.98 32.86 5.05
N PRO A 62 -15.95 33.77 4.80
CA PRO A 62 -15.76 35.03 4.07
C PRO A 62 -14.66 35.98 4.59
N SER A 63 -13.91 35.59 5.61
CA SER A 63 -13.01 36.44 6.39
C SER A 63 -11.59 36.59 5.83
N TRP A 64 -11.27 36.03 4.65
CA TRP A 64 -9.86 35.97 4.18
C TRP A 64 -9.51 36.80 2.94
N TRP A 65 -10.43 37.57 2.35
CA TRP A 65 -10.05 38.41 1.19
C TRP A 65 -9.21 39.64 1.54
N PHE A 66 -9.06 39.99 2.83
CA PHE A 66 -8.21 41.12 3.24
C PHE A 66 -7.56 40.88 4.61
N ILE A 67 -6.37 40.26 4.63
CA ILE A 67 -5.45 40.38 5.76
C ILE A 67 -4.40 41.44 5.38
N PRO A 68 -4.44 42.66 5.95
CA PRO A 68 -3.45 43.68 5.66
C PRO A 68 -2.06 43.23 6.14
N ALA A 69 -1.02 43.54 5.35
CA ALA A 69 0.37 43.13 5.60
C ALA A 69 0.98 43.70 6.90
N SER A 70 0.27 44.57 7.62
CA SER A 70 0.75 45.35 8.76
C SER A 70 0.29 44.85 10.14
N LEU A 71 -0.44 43.72 10.24
CA LEU A 71 -0.76 43.15 11.56
C LEU A 71 0.49 42.57 12.22
N PRO A 72 0.67 42.74 13.55
CA PRO A 72 1.71 42.04 14.28
C PRO A 72 1.32 40.57 14.31
N VAL A 73 1.70 39.81 13.28
CA VAL A 73 1.56 38.36 13.23
C VAL A 73 2.42 37.81 14.37
N HIS A 74 1.85 37.70 15.56
CA HIS A 74 2.43 36.85 16.58
C HIS A 74 2.54 35.47 15.96
N ARG A 75 3.80 35.11 15.79
CA ARG A 75 4.33 34.13 14.87
C ARG A 75 3.69 32.79 15.17
N LEU A 76 2.58 32.46 14.49
CA LEU A 76 2.10 31.08 14.50
C LEU A 76 3.25 30.24 13.98
N ARG A 77 3.85 29.49 14.89
CA ARG A 77 5.05 28.72 14.62
C ARG A 77 4.62 27.30 14.39
N TYR A 78 5.18 26.66 13.38
CA TYR A 78 4.95 25.26 13.13
C TYR A 78 5.54 24.43 14.29
N SER A 79 4.70 24.21 15.31
CA SER A 79 5.07 23.68 16.61
C SER A 79 5.31 22.18 16.56
N LYS A 80 5.91 21.62 17.61
CA LYS A 80 6.05 20.15 17.72
C LYS A 80 4.69 19.45 17.78
N ALA A 81 3.66 20.10 18.33
CA ALA A 81 2.30 19.56 18.37
C ALA A 81 1.71 19.50 16.96
N LEU A 82 1.79 20.60 16.21
CA LEU A 82 1.28 20.65 14.84
C LEU A 82 2.07 19.70 13.92
N LEU A 83 3.38 19.57 14.13
CA LEU A 83 4.20 18.58 13.42
C LEU A 83 3.67 17.16 13.63
N ARG A 84 3.43 16.75 14.88
CA ARG A 84 2.88 15.42 15.19
C ARG A 84 1.48 15.22 14.59
N ALA A 85 0.65 16.26 14.61
CA ALA A 85 -0.68 16.22 14.01
C ALA A 85 -0.60 16.02 12.48
N VAL A 86 0.29 16.74 11.80
CA VAL A 86 0.53 16.53 10.36
C VAL A 86 1.06 15.12 10.08
N GLN A 87 2.00 14.61 10.88
CA GLN A 87 2.51 13.25 10.72
C GLN A 87 1.42 12.19 10.93
N HIS A 88 0.53 12.38 11.90
CA HIS A 88 -0.62 11.52 12.15
C HIS A 88 -1.61 11.56 10.98
N PHE A 89 -1.91 12.75 10.44
CA PHE A 89 -2.71 12.92 9.23
C PHE A 89 -2.06 12.20 8.04
N GLN A 90 -0.77 12.44 7.77
CA GLN A 90 -0.04 11.79 6.68
C GLN A 90 -0.12 10.26 6.80
N GLN A 91 0.08 9.71 8.00
CA GLN A 91 -0.03 8.28 8.24
C GLN A 91 -1.45 7.75 7.95
N ARG A 92 -2.50 8.45 8.39
CA ARG A 92 -3.90 8.07 8.14
C ARG A 92 -4.26 8.07 6.66
N TYR A 93 -3.64 8.95 5.87
CA TYR A 93 -3.86 9.10 4.44
C TYR A 93 -2.83 8.36 3.59
N SER A 94 -2.05 7.45 4.20
CA SER A 94 -1.04 6.64 3.53
C SER A 94 0.00 7.48 2.75
N LEU A 95 0.42 8.59 3.35
CA LEU A 95 1.51 9.47 2.93
C LEU A 95 2.74 9.24 3.81
N GLU A 96 3.91 9.70 3.34
CA GLU A 96 5.13 9.69 4.14
C GLU A 96 4.93 10.61 5.38
N PRO A 97 5.09 10.11 6.62
CA PRO A 97 4.84 10.88 7.85
C PRO A 97 6.04 11.76 8.22
N ASP A 98 6.52 12.57 7.29
CA ASP A 98 7.69 13.46 7.44
C ASP A 98 7.34 14.81 8.08
N GLY A 99 6.04 15.11 8.22
CA GLY A 99 5.54 16.37 8.72
C GLY A 99 5.70 17.52 7.73
N VAL A 100 6.01 17.24 6.46
CA VAL A 100 6.18 18.24 5.41
C VAL A 100 4.86 18.44 4.67
N LEU A 101 4.47 19.70 4.55
CA LEU A 101 3.25 20.14 3.84
C LEU A 101 3.52 20.24 2.33
N GLY A 102 3.99 19.15 1.72
CA GLY A 102 4.24 19.06 0.29
C GLY A 102 2.95 18.94 -0.53
N LYS A 103 3.08 18.87 -1.87
CA LYS A 103 1.96 18.75 -2.82
C LYS A 103 0.97 17.64 -2.43
N ASN A 104 1.47 16.48 -2.03
CA ASN A 104 0.61 15.34 -1.67
C ASN A 104 -0.16 15.56 -0.36
N THR A 105 0.50 16.10 0.67
CA THR A 105 -0.14 16.43 1.96
C THR A 105 -1.22 17.50 1.77
N LEU A 106 -0.91 18.55 1.01
CA LEU A 106 -1.88 19.61 0.69
C LEU A 106 -3.03 19.10 -0.18
N GLY A 107 -2.75 18.23 -1.15
CA GLY A 107 -3.78 17.57 -1.95
C GLY A 107 -4.75 16.79 -1.07
N ALA A 108 -4.24 15.94 -0.16
CA ALA A 108 -5.06 15.17 0.77
C ALA A 108 -5.85 16.04 1.74
N LEU A 109 -5.26 17.11 2.29
CA LEU A 109 -5.95 18.05 3.17
C LEU A 109 -7.13 18.75 2.46
N ASN A 110 -6.98 19.02 1.16
CA ASN A 110 -7.97 19.72 0.35
C ASN A 110 -8.99 18.79 -0.33
N LEU A 111 -8.93 17.48 -0.09
CA LEU A 111 -9.98 16.56 -0.58
C LEU A 111 -11.33 16.91 0.09
N PRO A 112 -12.39 17.10 -0.72
CA PRO A 112 -13.76 17.27 -0.22
C PRO A 112 -14.21 16.10 0.67
N VAL A 113 -15.19 16.35 1.54
CA VAL A 113 -15.71 15.29 2.42
C VAL A 113 -16.49 14.24 1.60
N GLU A 114 -17.07 14.65 0.49
CA GLU A 114 -17.84 13.83 -0.46
C GLU A 114 -16.96 12.71 -1.04
N ASP A 115 -15.69 13.00 -1.35
CA ASP A 115 -14.74 11.98 -1.81
C ASP A 115 -14.46 10.91 -0.73
N HIS A 116 -14.42 11.32 0.54
CA HIS A 116 -14.26 10.39 1.66
C HIS A 116 -15.51 9.53 1.86
N ILE A 117 -16.69 10.15 1.78
CA ILE A 117 -17.98 9.44 1.87
C ILE A 117 -18.09 8.42 0.74
N SER A 118 -17.82 8.83 -0.50
CA SER A 118 -17.79 7.94 -1.66
C SER A 118 -16.82 6.77 -1.44
N LYS A 119 -15.57 7.06 -1.03
CA LYS A 119 -14.59 6.02 -0.72
C LYS A 119 -15.06 5.08 0.40
N ILE A 120 -15.73 5.56 1.44
CA ILE A 120 -16.32 4.72 2.48
C ILE A 120 -17.42 3.82 1.90
N MET A 121 -18.34 4.36 1.10
CA MET A 121 -19.42 3.60 0.46
C MET A 121 -18.88 2.48 -0.44
N LEU A 122 -17.86 2.77 -1.26
CA LEU A 122 -17.18 1.77 -2.09
C LEU A 122 -16.55 0.64 -1.26
N ASN A 123 -15.98 0.96 -0.10
CA ASN A 123 -15.39 -0.05 0.78
C ASN A 123 -16.43 -0.84 1.57
N MET A 124 -17.58 -0.24 1.90
CA MET A 124 -18.73 -0.97 2.42
C MET A 124 -19.23 -1.97 1.39
N GLU A 125 -19.28 -1.59 0.10
CA GLU A 125 -19.65 -2.52 -0.97
C GLU A 125 -18.66 -3.68 -1.10
N ARG A 126 -17.35 -3.38 -1.12
CA ARG A 126 -16.31 -4.43 -1.12
C ARG A 126 -16.37 -5.34 0.09
N TRP A 127 -16.88 -4.86 1.22
CA TRP A 127 -17.09 -5.70 2.39
C TRP A 127 -18.21 -6.72 2.17
N ARG A 128 -19.27 -6.37 1.43
CA ARG A 128 -20.34 -7.31 1.08
C ARG A 128 -19.88 -8.47 0.20
N TRP A 129 -18.76 -8.32 -0.51
CA TRP A 129 -18.17 -9.38 -1.34
C TRP A 129 -17.38 -10.42 -0.54
N LEU A 130 -17.10 -10.16 0.74
CA LEU A 130 -16.43 -11.11 1.62
C LEU A 130 -17.47 -11.97 2.35
N PRO A 131 -17.10 -13.19 2.79
CA PRO A 131 -17.94 -13.97 3.69
C PRO A 131 -18.38 -13.12 4.90
N HIS A 132 -19.68 -13.14 5.21
CA HIS A 132 -20.26 -12.35 6.29
C HIS A 132 -19.65 -12.68 7.67
N GLN A 133 -19.21 -13.92 7.83
CA GLN A 133 -18.45 -14.40 8.99
C GLN A 133 -17.08 -14.88 8.51
N LEU A 134 -16.06 -14.12 8.88
CA LEU A 134 -14.68 -14.56 8.82
C LEU A 134 -14.32 -15.03 10.24
N GLU A 135 -14.43 -16.33 10.48
CA GLU A 135 -14.15 -16.97 11.76
C GLU A 135 -12.81 -17.71 11.71
N GLY A 136 -12.28 -18.01 12.89
CA GLY A 136 -11.04 -18.74 13.09
C GLY A 136 -9.80 -18.00 12.60
N ARG A 137 -8.70 -18.76 12.56
CA ARG A 137 -7.38 -18.26 12.20
C ARG A 137 -7.25 -18.08 10.69
N ARG A 138 -6.73 -16.93 10.26
CA ARG A 138 -6.56 -16.58 8.85
C ARG A 138 -5.53 -15.47 8.62
N ILE A 139 -5.15 -15.30 7.36
CA ILE A 139 -4.34 -14.19 6.86
C ILE A 139 -5.21 -13.28 6.00
N LEU A 140 -5.15 -11.98 6.28
CA LEU A 140 -5.72 -10.93 5.44
C LEU A 140 -4.59 -10.07 4.87
N VAL A 141 -4.56 -9.88 3.56
CA VAL A 141 -3.64 -8.94 2.91
C VAL A 141 -4.46 -7.83 2.29
N ASN A 142 -4.38 -6.62 2.86
CA ASN A 142 -4.92 -5.44 2.21
C ASN A 142 -3.91 -4.92 1.18
N ILE A 143 -4.23 -5.13 -0.09
CA ILE A 143 -3.39 -4.78 -1.24
C ILE A 143 -3.17 -3.26 -1.30
N ALA A 144 -4.25 -2.47 -1.23
CA ALA A 144 -4.17 -1.01 -1.27
C ALA A 144 -3.50 -0.42 -0.03
N GLY A 145 -3.64 -1.09 1.12
CA GLY A 145 -3.00 -0.69 2.38
C GLY A 145 -1.58 -1.21 2.59
N PHE A 146 -1.03 -1.99 1.65
CA PHE A 146 0.30 -2.59 1.73
C PHE A 146 0.58 -3.29 3.07
N ARG A 147 -0.41 -4.00 3.61
CA ARG A 147 -0.32 -4.60 4.94
C ARG A 147 -0.93 -6.00 5.00
N LEU A 148 -0.23 -6.88 5.68
CA LEU A 148 -0.71 -8.20 6.09
C LEU A 148 -1.15 -8.14 7.56
N VAL A 149 -2.23 -8.85 7.87
CA VAL A 149 -2.72 -9.09 9.23
C VAL A 149 -3.03 -10.57 9.37
N GLY A 150 -2.41 -11.24 10.33
CA GLY A 150 -2.84 -12.56 10.80
C GLY A 150 -3.74 -12.37 12.00
N MET A 151 -4.91 -13.01 11.95
CA MET A 151 -5.95 -12.85 12.96
C MET A 151 -6.51 -14.21 13.36
N ASN A 152 -6.97 -14.30 14.60
CA ASN A 152 -7.86 -15.35 15.07
C ASN A 152 -9.17 -14.69 15.50
N ASP A 153 -10.25 -14.94 14.75
CA ASP A 153 -11.51 -14.22 14.87
C ASP A 153 -11.35 -12.70 14.79
N ARG A 154 -11.46 -12.02 15.93
CA ARG A 154 -11.34 -10.56 16.06
C ARG A 154 -9.98 -10.12 16.60
N GLN A 155 -9.15 -11.04 17.08
CA GLN A 155 -7.84 -10.75 17.65
C GLN A 155 -6.79 -10.68 16.55
N VAL A 156 -6.05 -9.57 16.49
CA VAL A 156 -4.86 -9.45 15.63
C VAL A 156 -3.69 -10.11 16.34
N GLU A 157 -3.14 -11.17 15.76
CA GLU A 157 -2.01 -11.93 16.32
C GLU A 157 -0.68 -11.50 15.69
N ILE A 158 -0.68 -11.10 14.41
CA ILE A 158 0.50 -10.59 13.72
C ILE A 158 0.13 -9.54 12.68
N THR A 159 0.99 -8.56 12.45
CA THR A 159 0.81 -7.59 11.38
C THR A 159 2.13 -7.13 10.78
N MET A 160 2.22 -6.95 9.47
CA MET A 160 3.46 -6.53 8.82
C MET A 160 3.23 -5.76 7.51
N PRO A 161 4.13 -4.84 7.14
CA PRO A 161 4.20 -4.29 5.80
C PRO A 161 4.38 -5.39 4.74
N VAL A 162 3.76 -5.20 3.58
CA VAL A 162 3.99 -6.00 2.39
C VAL A 162 4.30 -5.13 1.17
N ILE A 163 4.89 -5.73 0.14
CA ILE A 163 5.02 -5.17 -1.21
C ILE A 163 4.13 -6.00 -2.12
N VAL A 164 3.33 -5.32 -2.95
CA VAL A 164 2.38 -5.91 -3.89
C VAL A 164 2.77 -5.57 -5.33
N GLY A 165 2.01 -6.10 -6.29
CA GLY A 165 2.23 -5.88 -7.71
C GLY A 165 2.26 -4.41 -8.10
N LYS A 166 3.11 -4.03 -9.05
CA LYS A 166 3.01 -2.71 -9.70
C LYS A 166 1.80 -2.66 -10.64
N LEU A 167 1.39 -1.46 -11.04
CA LEU A 167 0.35 -1.29 -12.07
C LEU A 167 0.75 -2.04 -13.36
N GLY A 168 -0.18 -2.80 -13.92
CA GLY A 168 0.06 -3.70 -15.07
C GLY A 168 0.50 -5.11 -14.67
N HIS A 169 0.93 -5.31 -13.42
CA HIS A 169 1.15 -6.63 -12.80
C HIS A 169 0.41 -6.69 -11.46
N ASN A 170 -0.86 -6.30 -11.48
CA ASN A 170 -1.66 -6.09 -10.29
C ASN A 170 -1.76 -7.39 -9.47
N THR A 171 -1.61 -7.29 -8.15
CA THR A 171 -2.00 -8.39 -7.27
C THR A 171 -3.54 -8.56 -7.34
N PRO A 172 -4.06 -9.74 -7.67
CA PRO A 172 -5.50 -9.96 -7.78
C PRO A 172 -6.16 -10.09 -6.40
N VAL A 173 -7.46 -9.83 -6.34
CA VAL A 173 -8.31 -10.07 -5.16
C VAL A 173 -8.91 -11.45 -5.29
N PHE A 174 -8.70 -12.29 -4.28
CA PHE A 174 -9.25 -13.64 -4.20
C PHE A 174 -9.06 -14.23 -2.80
N ASN A 175 -9.70 -15.37 -2.55
CA ASN A 175 -9.56 -16.16 -1.34
C ASN A 175 -9.00 -17.54 -1.71
N HIS A 176 -8.02 -18.04 -0.97
CA HIS A 176 -7.48 -19.39 -1.11
C HIS A 176 -6.95 -19.89 0.24
N VAL A 177 -6.47 -21.12 0.30
CA VAL A 177 -5.91 -21.73 1.52
C VAL A 177 -4.41 -21.96 1.34
N MET A 178 -3.63 -21.59 2.35
CA MET A 178 -2.21 -21.89 2.42
C MET A 178 -2.02 -23.34 2.81
N THR A 179 -1.14 -24.03 2.08
CA THR A 179 -0.92 -25.47 2.21
C THR A 179 0.47 -25.81 2.73
N TYR A 180 1.48 -24.96 2.50
CA TYR A 180 2.84 -25.20 3.00
C TYR A 180 3.68 -23.94 3.08
N VAL A 181 4.71 -24.00 3.94
CA VAL A 181 5.79 -23.03 4.04
C VAL A 181 7.08 -23.68 3.56
N GLU A 182 7.80 -23.02 2.67
CA GLU A 182 9.06 -23.49 2.10
C GLU A 182 10.18 -22.57 2.57
N VAL A 183 11.16 -23.13 3.29
CA VAL A 183 12.38 -22.44 3.75
C VAL A 183 13.50 -22.71 2.76
N ASN A 184 14.28 -21.67 2.46
CA ASN A 184 15.33 -21.65 1.44
C ASN A 184 14.81 -22.15 0.07
N PRO A 185 13.78 -21.52 -0.50
CA PRO A 185 13.12 -22.00 -1.70
C PRO A 185 14.01 -21.89 -2.94
N TYR A 186 13.76 -22.75 -3.93
CA TYR A 186 14.14 -22.45 -5.31
C TYR A 186 13.24 -21.36 -5.87
N TRP A 187 13.80 -20.49 -6.72
CA TRP A 187 12.98 -19.62 -7.56
C TRP A 187 12.95 -20.14 -8.98
N ASN A 188 11.81 -20.72 -9.36
CA ASN A 188 11.52 -21.04 -10.76
C ASN A 188 11.15 -19.75 -11.48
N ILE A 189 12.04 -19.28 -12.37
CA ILE A 189 11.92 -17.99 -13.03
C ILE A 189 10.81 -18.06 -14.08
N PRO A 190 9.74 -17.24 -13.98
CA PRO A 190 8.68 -17.22 -14.98
C PRO A 190 9.22 -16.89 -16.38
N PRO A 191 8.68 -17.50 -17.46
CA PRO A 191 9.13 -17.25 -18.82
C PRO A 191 9.11 -15.76 -19.23
N SER A 192 8.16 -14.99 -18.71
CA SER A 192 8.08 -13.54 -18.92
C SER A 192 9.26 -12.79 -18.31
N ILE A 193 9.71 -13.17 -17.10
CA ILE A 193 10.87 -12.56 -16.44
C ILE A 193 12.16 -13.00 -17.12
N ALA A 194 12.28 -14.30 -17.47
CA ALA A 194 13.42 -14.81 -18.22
C ALA A 194 13.64 -13.99 -19.51
N ARG A 195 12.56 -13.77 -20.27
CA ARG A 195 12.58 -13.01 -21.52
C ARG A 195 12.85 -11.52 -21.34
N ASN A 196 12.12 -10.87 -20.43
CA ASN A 196 12.09 -9.41 -20.35
C ASN A 196 13.21 -8.83 -19.47
N GLU A 197 13.83 -9.64 -18.61
CA GLU A 197 14.84 -9.17 -17.66
C GLU A 197 16.16 -9.94 -17.73
N ILE A 198 16.11 -11.27 -17.83
CA ILE A 198 17.32 -12.10 -17.69
C ILE A 198 18.16 -12.05 -18.96
N ILE A 199 17.57 -12.21 -20.15
CA ILE A 199 18.29 -12.19 -21.43
C ILE A 199 19.20 -10.96 -21.54
N ALA A 200 18.66 -9.75 -21.31
CA ALA A 200 19.41 -8.51 -21.40
C ALA A 200 20.57 -8.44 -20.39
N LYS A 201 20.42 -9.02 -19.20
CA LYS A 201 21.47 -9.06 -18.17
C LYS A 201 22.58 -10.04 -18.55
N VAL A 202 22.24 -11.19 -19.14
CA VAL A 202 23.22 -12.18 -19.62
C VAL A 202 24.02 -11.64 -20.81
N ILE A 203 23.36 -10.99 -21.77
CA ILE A 203 24.05 -10.34 -22.90
C ILE A 203 25.06 -9.30 -22.38
N LYS A 204 24.69 -8.53 -21.35
CA LYS A 204 25.55 -7.49 -20.77
C LYS A 204 26.67 -8.06 -19.90
N ASN A 205 26.41 -9.14 -19.17
CA ASN A 205 27.37 -9.82 -18.31
C ASN A 205 27.22 -11.35 -18.48
N PRO A 206 28.13 -12.02 -19.20
CA PRO A 206 28.11 -13.46 -19.38
C PRO A 206 28.14 -14.26 -18.06
N PHE A 207 28.73 -13.70 -16.99
CA PHE A 207 28.80 -14.33 -15.67
C PHE A 207 27.53 -14.13 -14.82
N TYR A 208 26.53 -13.39 -15.32
CA TYR A 208 25.32 -13.04 -14.56
C TYR A 208 24.61 -14.26 -13.96
N LEU A 209 24.45 -15.34 -14.73
CA LEU A 209 23.76 -16.53 -14.24
C LEU A 209 24.53 -17.21 -13.11
N GLN A 210 25.85 -17.32 -13.23
CA GLN A 210 26.70 -17.88 -12.18
C GLN A 210 26.67 -17.02 -10.91
N GLU A 211 26.83 -15.70 -11.05
CA GLU A 211 26.75 -14.73 -9.94
C GLU A 211 25.41 -14.81 -9.21
N GLN A 212 24.31 -14.95 -9.96
CA GLN A 212 22.96 -15.07 -9.40
C GLN A 212 22.58 -16.50 -9.03
N ARG A 213 23.46 -17.49 -9.26
CA ARG A 213 23.24 -18.92 -9.02
C ARG A 213 21.98 -19.43 -9.73
N ILE A 214 21.81 -19.03 -10.98
CA ILE A 214 20.74 -19.46 -11.88
C ILE A 214 21.26 -20.60 -12.73
N ARG A 215 20.56 -21.74 -12.67
CA ARG A 215 20.79 -22.92 -13.50
C ARG A 215 19.74 -22.98 -14.61
N ILE A 216 20.09 -23.60 -15.72
CA ILE A 216 19.22 -23.75 -16.90
C ILE A 216 18.99 -25.24 -17.14
N PHE A 217 17.74 -25.64 -17.29
CA PHE A 217 17.37 -27.00 -17.65
C PHE A 217 16.68 -27.01 -19.02
N ALA A 218 16.81 -28.13 -19.73
CA ALA A 218 16.31 -28.28 -21.11
C ALA A 218 14.81 -28.02 -21.23
N ASP A 219 14.04 -28.39 -20.20
CA ASP A 219 12.60 -28.18 -20.10
C ASP A 219 12.14 -28.14 -18.62
N TRP A 220 10.83 -28.13 -18.39
CA TRP A 220 10.19 -28.02 -17.08
C TRP A 220 9.94 -29.39 -16.39
N GLN A 221 10.34 -30.49 -17.01
CA GLN A 221 10.17 -31.82 -16.43
C GLN A 221 11.17 -32.04 -15.28
N GLU A 222 10.75 -32.85 -14.32
CA GLU A 222 11.62 -33.26 -13.24
C GLU A 222 12.77 -34.12 -13.79
N GLY A 223 14.00 -33.81 -13.38
CA GLY A 223 15.20 -34.51 -13.88
C GLY A 223 15.67 -34.08 -15.27
N ALA A 224 15.08 -33.04 -15.87
CA ALA A 224 15.55 -32.49 -17.14
C ALA A 224 17.07 -32.19 -17.08
N PRO A 225 17.84 -32.51 -18.15
CA PRO A 225 19.27 -32.29 -18.15
C PRO A 225 19.60 -30.80 -18.05
N GLU A 226 20.66 -30.48 -17.32
CA GLU A 226 21.19 -29.12 -17.23
C GLU A 226 21.84 -28.71 -18.56
N VAL A 227 21.61 -27.46 -18.95
CA VAL A 227 22.10 -26.87 -20.19
C VAL A 227 23.14 -25.80 -19.85
N MET A 228 24.30 -25.90 -20.48
CA MET A 228 25.37 -24.91 -20.31
C MET A 228 24.97 -23.58 -20.97
N PRO A 229 25.07 -22.43 -20.27
CA PRO A 229 24.70 -21.12 -20.82
C PRO A 229 25.38 -20.79 -22.15
N GLU A 230 26.59 -21.28 -22.38
CA GLU A 230 27.39 -21.04 -23.59
C GLU A 230 26.81 -21.73 -24.82
N SER A 231 25.99 -22.77 -24.64
CA SER A 231 25.31 -23.47 -25.73
C SER A 231 24.09 -22.70 -26.27
N ILE A 232 23.73 -21.58 -25.64
CA ILE A 232 22.55 -20.80 -25.95
C ILE A 232 22.95 -19.49 -26.65
N ASP A 233 22.39 -19.25 -27.84
CA ASP A 233 22.52 -17.96 -28.53
C ASP A 233 21.62 -16.91 -27.84
N TRP A 234 22.15 -16.26 -26.81
CA TRP A 234 21.44 -15.24 -26.04
C TRP A 234 21.04 -14.00 -26.84
N VAL A 235 21.74 -13.69 -27.94
CA VAL A 235 21.46 -12.52 -28.77
C VAL A 235 20.19 -12.75 -29.58
N ASN A 236 20.01 -13.96 -30.13
CA ASN A 236 18.88 -14.28 -31.01
C ASN A 236 17.78 -15.14 -30.37
N ILE A 237 17.95 -15.62 -29.14
CA ILE A 237 17.00 -16.56 -28.52
C ILE A 237 15.56 -16.03 -28.42
N GLY A 238 15.37 -14.74 -28.17
CA GLY A 238 14.04 -14.11 -28.09
C GLY A 238 13.02 -14.92 -27.28
N ARG A 239 11.90 -15.29 -27.91
CA ARG A 239 10.84 -16.13 -27.29
C ARG A 239 11.24 -17.60 -27.09
N GLY A 240 12.29 -18.06 -27.78
CA GLY A 240 12.84 -19.40 -27.63
C GLY A 240 13.30 -19.72 -26.21
N ILE A 241 13.55 -18.71 -25.37
CA ILE A 241 13.90 -18.88 -23.96
C ILE A 241 12.83 -19.63 -23.17
N ASN A 242 11.56 -19.56 -23.60
CA ASN A 242 10.45 -20.19 -22.90
C ASN A 242 10.53 -21.72 -22.87
N ARG A 243 11.33 -22.35 -23.74
CA ARG A 243 11.55 -23.81 -23.72
C ARG A 243 12.38 -24.25 -22.53
N PHE A 244 13.28 -23.38 -22.06
CA PHE A 244 14.18 -23.68 -20.96
C PHE A 244 13.51 -23.36 -19.62
N HIS A 245 13.84 -24.16 -18.62
CA HIS A 245 13.50 -23.88 -17.23
C HIS A 245 14.69 -23.21 -16.55
N LEU A 246 14.51 -21.95 -16.17
CA LEU A 246 15.51 -21.23 -15.40
C LEU A 246 15.15 -21.33 -13.91
N ARG A 247 16.11 -21.76 -13.09
CA ARG A 247 15.93 -21.92 -11.64
C ARG A 247 17.05 -21.22 -10.90
N GLN A 248 16.69 -20.27 -10.03
CA GLN A 248 17.63 -19.69 -9.08
C GLN A 248 17.72 -20.57 -7.82
N GLU A 249 18.95 -20.91 -7.45
CA GLU A 249 19.26 -21.70 -6.26
C GLU A 249 19.09 -20.89 -4.96
N PRO A 250 18.96 -21.53 -3.79
CA PRO A 250 18.80 -20.83 -2.52
C PRO A 250 20.07 -20.07 -2.15
N GLY A 251 19.91 -18.87 -1.59
CA GLY A 251 21.02 -18.04 -1.14
C GLY A 251 20.64 -16.57 -0.91
N PRO A 252 21.58 -15.73 -0.42
CA PRO A 252 21.31 -14.34 -0.05
C PRO A 252 20.75 -13.46 -1.19
N GLY A 253 21.09 -13.78 -2.45
CA GLY A 253 20.60 -13.08 -3.65
C GLY A 253 19.35 -13.67 -4.28
N ASN A 254 18.75 -14.72 -3.69
CA ASN A 254 17.57 -15.36 -4.25
C ASN A 254 16.38 -14.38 -4.25
N ALA A 255 15.69 -14.22 -5.38
CA ALA A 255 14.59 -13.24 -5.51
C ALA A 255 13.39 -13.54 -4.60
N LEU A 256 13.23 -14.78 -4.14
CA LEU A 256 12.23 -15.21 -3.15
C LEU A 256 12.73 -15.11 -1.71
N GLY A 257 13.97 -14.67 -1.48
CA GLY A 257 14.61 -14.61 -0.18
C GLY A 257 14.73 -15.98 0.48
N THR A 258 14.49 -16.02 1.79
CA THR A 258 14.66 -17.20 2.64
C THR A 258 13.39 -18.01 2.85
N MET A 259 12.21 -17.50 2.48
CA MET A 259 10.94 -18.16 2.76
C MET A 259 9.88 -17.90 1.69
N LYS A 260 9.06 -18.90 1.42
CA LYS A 260 7.93 -18.87 0.49
C LYS A 260 6.71 -19.53 1.14
N PHE A 261 5.55 -18.93 0.97
CA PHE A 261 4.29 -19.30 1.61
C PHE A 261 3.27 -19.57 0.52
N MET A 262 2.85 -20.82 0.40
CA MET A 262 2.15 -21.31 -0.78
C MET A 262 0.68 -21.58 -0.50
N PHE A 263 -0.15 -20.92 -1.30
CA PHE A 263 -1.61 -21.08 -1.34
C PHE A 263 -2.01 -21.28 -2.81
N PRO A 264 -1.97 -22.52 -3.34
CA PRO A 264 -2.18 -22.80 -4.77
C PRO A 264 -3.45 -22.15 -5.33
N ASN A 265 -3.31 -21.45 -6.46
CA ASN A 265 -4.39 -20.67 -7.08
C ASN A 265 -4.15 -20.46 -8.59
N ASN A 266 -5.22 -20.09 -9.30
CA ASN A 266 -5.20 -19.88 -10.76
C ASN A 266 -4.47 -18.60 -11.20
N ASN A 267 -4.01 -17.76 -10.26
CA ASN A 267 -3.32 -16.50 -10.56
C ASN A 267 -1.79 -16.62 -10.45
N ASN A 268 -1.25 -17.78 -10.06
CA ASN A 268 0.18 -17.99 -9.80
C ASN A 268 0.77 -17.01 -8.77
N VAL A 269 -0.05 -16.58 -7.80
CA VAL A 269 0.35 -15.62 -6.76
C VAL A 269 0.69 -16.36 -5.48
N TYR A 270 1.78 -15.95 -4.82
CA TYR A 270 2.16 -16.47 -3.51
C TYR A 270 2.81 -15.37 -2.66
N MET A 271 3.05 -15.67 -1.39
CA MET A 271 3.76 -14.78 -0.47
C MET A 271 5.20 -15.26 -0.32
N HIS A 272 6.16 -14.35 -0.25
CA HIS A 272 7.57 -14.72 -0.13
C HIS A 272 8.42 -13.62 0.51
N ASP A 273 9.65 -13.97 0.91
CA ASP A 273 10.69 -13.07 1.37
C ASP A 273 11.35 -12.30 0.20
N THR A 274 12.26 -11.38 0.45
CA THR A 274 12.97 -10.65 -0.60
C THR A 274 14.32 -10.12 -0.10
N PRO A 275 15.39 -10.18 -0.91
CA PRO A 275 16.67 -9.57 -0.53
C PRO A 275 16.55 -8.03 -0.41
N ALA A 276 15.60 -7.43 -1.14
CA ALA A 276 15.36 -5.98 -1.13
C ALA A 276 14.51 -5.47 0.06
N HIS A 277 14.87 -5.84 1.31
CA HIS A 277 14.11 -5.42 2.51
C HIS A 277 14.04 -3.90 2.72
N SER A 278 15.01 -3.14 2.18
CA SER A 278 14.99 -1.67 2.24
C SER A 278 13.73 -1.04 1.63
N LEU A 279 13.08 -1.74 0.69
CA LEU A 279 11.86 -1.27 0.03
C LEU A 279 10.65 -1.21 0.97
N PHE A 280 10.65 -1.94 2.09
CA PHE A 280 9.57 -1.85 3.08
C PHE A 280 9.53 -0.52 3.83
N ARG A 281 10.58 0.31 3.72
CA ARG A 281 10.60 1.68 4.27
C ARG A 281 9.83 2.69 3.41
N ARG A 282 9.50 2.35 2.16
CA ARG A 282 8.70 3.23 1.29
C ARG A 282 7.25 3.19 1.74
N THR A 283 6.54 4.31 1.68
CA THR A 283 5.09 4.32 1.92
C THR A 283 4.34 3.66 0.76
N GLN A 284 4.72 3.96 -0.49
CA GLN A 284 4.15 3.31 -1.68
C GLN A 284 4.94 2.03 -2.04
N ARG A 285 4.25 0.88 -1.99
CA ARG A 285 4.87 -0.45 -2.11
C ARG A 285 4.24 -1.34 -3.19
N ALA A 286 3.74 -0.74 -4.27
CA ALA A 286 3.34 -1.43 -5.49
C ALA A 286 4.56 -1.62 -6.42
N LEU A 287 5.43 -2.59 -6.12
CA LEU A 287 6.76 -2.74 -6.73
C LEU A 287 7.08 -4.15 -7.25
N SER A 288 6.23 -5.14 -7.00
CA SER A 288 6.46 -6.53 -7.42
C SER A 288 5.88 -6.84 -8.81
N HIS A 289 6.10 -8.07 -9.28
CA HIS A 289 5.50 -8.63 -10.50
C HIS A 289 4.17 -9.37 -10.26
N GLY A 290 3.49 -9.10 -9.13
CA GLY A 290 2.16 -9.61 -8.81
C GLY A 290 2.10 -10.42 -7.52
N CYS A 291 3.18 -11.12 -7.16
CA CYS A 291 3.32 -11.81 -5.87
C CYS A 291 3.49 -10.82 -4.70
N ILE A 292 3.36 -11.32 -3.47
CA ILE A 292 3.38 -10.50 -2.25
C ILE A 292 4.69 -10.72 -1.51
N ARG A 293 5.50 -9.67 -1.35
CA ARG A 293 6.74 -9.74 -0.56
C ARG A 293 6.49 -9.34 0.88
N LEU A 294 7.06 -10.08 1.82
CA LEU A 294 6.84 -9.93 3.25
C LEU A 294 8.01 -9.23 3.94
N SER A 295 7.74 -8.29 4.84
CA SER A 295 8.83 -7.61 5.56
C SER A 295 9.45 -8.45 6.67
N ARG A 296 8.68 -9.40 7.22
CA ARG A 296 9.05 -10.25 8.36
C ARG A 296 8.62 -11.70 8.13
N PRO A 297 9.15 -12.38 7.11
CA PRO A 297 8.75 -13.73 6.74
C PRO A 297 8.95 -14.74 7.87
N LEU A 298 10.08 -14.68 8.59
CA LEU A 298 10.38 -15.60 9.71
C LEU A 298 9.34 -15.49 10.84
N ASP A 299 8.86 -14.28 11.12
CA ASP A 299 7.81 -14.07 12.11
C ASP A 299 6.47 -14.67 11.62
N LEU A 300 6.17 -14.56 10.32
CA LEU A 300 4.99 -15.19 9.73
C LEU A 300 5.08 -16.72 9.75
N ALA A 301 6.24 -17.30 9.40
CA ALA A 301 6.44 -18.74 9.44
C ALA A 301 6.31 -19.30 10.86
N SER A 302 6.88 -18.61 11.85
CA SER A 302 6.71 -18.98 13.26
C SER A 302 5.25 -18.90 13.69
N TYR A 303 4.55 -17.82 13.32
CA TYR A 303 3.13 -17.66 13.60
C TYR A 303 2.29 -18.80 13.00
N ILE A 304 2.58 -19.23 11.78
CA ILE A 304 1.81 -20.30 11.12
C ILE A 304 2.14 -21.66 11.73
N LEU A 305 3.43 -22.02 11.80
CA LEU A 305 3.85 -23.39 12.13
C LEU A 305 3.69 -23.74 13.61
N SER A 306 3.86 -22.78 14.53
CA SER A 306 3.60 -23.00 15.96
C SER A 306 2.12 -23.29 16.24
N ASN A 307 1.24 -22.82 15.35
CA ASN A 307 -0.21 -23.01 15.43
C ASN A 307 -0.73 -24.21 14.64
N ASP A 308 0.14 -24.92 13.93
CA ASP A 308 -0.17 -26.10 13.14
C ASP A 308 0.19 -27.42 13.85
N HIS A 309 0.41 -27.35 15.18
CA HIS A 309 0.82 -28.46 16.04
C HIS A 309 2.13 -29.16 15.63
N GLN A 310 2.91 -28.61 14.69
CA GLN A 310 4.20 -29.17 14.28
C GLN A 310 5.29 -29.04 15.35
N MET A 311 5.02 -28.34 16.46
CA MET A 311 5.96 -28.06 17.55
C MET A 311 7.30 -27.46 17.07
N ILE A 312 7.29 -26.72 15.96
CA ILE A 312 8.48 -26.05 15.45
C ILE A 312 8.68 -24.72 16.17
N SER A 313 9.79 -24.59 16.88
CA SER A 313 10.19 -23.35 17.52
C SER A 313 10.75 -22.34 16.52
N ARG A 314 10.71 -21.06 16.91
CA ARG A 314 11.27 -19.98 16.10
C ARG A 314 12.79 -20.13 15.91
N GLU A 315 13.47 -20.72 16.89
CA GLU A 315 14.91 -21.03 16.88
C GLU A 315 15.22 -22.13 15.87
N GLN A 316 14.39 -23.17 15.79
CA GLN A 316 14.52 -24.22 14.78
C GLN A 316 14.34 -23.66 13.36
N LEU A 317 13.40 -22.74 13.15
CA LEU A 317 13.26 -22.06 11.86
C LEU A 317 14.47 -21.21 11.51
N LYS A 318 15.05 -20.48 12.49
CA LYS A 318 16.31 -19.75 12.29
C LYS A 318 17.44 -20.68 11.90
N ALA A 319 17.58 -21.82 12.59
CA ALA A 319 18.59 -22.83 12.27
C ALA A 319 18.38 -23.41 10.86
N GLN A 320 17.13 -23.68 10.46
CA GLN A 320 16.82 -24.13 9.10
C GLN A 320 17.22 -23.09 8.05
N VAL A 321 16.91 -21.81 8.26
CA VAL A 321 17.36 -20.74 7.37
C VAL A 321 18.89 -20.70 7.30
N ALA A 322 19.57 -20.78 8.45
CA ALA A 322 21.04 -20.75 8.53
C ALA A 322 21.72 -21.93 7.82
N SER A 323 21.07 -23.11 7.79
CA SER A 323 21.58 -24.28 7.07
C SER A 323 21.70 -24.06 5.55
N LYS A 324 20.93 -23.11 4.99
CA LYS A 324 20.75 -22.87 3.54
C LYS A 324 20.15 -24.06 2.77
N GLU A 325 19.81 -25.14 3.46
CA GLU A 325 19.14 -26.29 2.87
C GLU A 325 17.64 -26.01 2.73
N ARG A 326 17.12 -26.43 1.58
CA ARG A 326 15.70 -26.32 1.25
C ARG A 326 14.88 -27.27 2.11
N LYS A 327 13.81 -26.78 2.74
CA LYS A 327 12.86 -27.60 3.49
C LYS A 327 11.43 -27.12 3.30
N ILE A 328 10.52 -28.07 3.11
CA ILE A 328 9.07 -27.80 3.02
C ILE A 328 8.41 -28.27 4.30
N PHE A 329 7.60 -27.40 4.89
CA PHE A 329 6.71 -27.68 6.01
C PHE A 329 5.27 -27.65 5.48
N VAL A 330 4.70 -28.82 5.23
CA VAL A 330 3.30 -28.98 4.80
C VAL A 330 2.39 -28.77 6.00
N LEU A 331 1.38 -27.93 5.88
CA LEU A 331 0.47 -27.62 6.99
C LEU A 331 -0.53 -28.76 7.22
N ASN A 332 -0.69 -29.17 8.47
CA ASN A 332 -1.71 -30.13 8.91
C ASN A 332 -3.11 -29.50 8.79
N GLN A 333 -3.22 -28.21 9.08
CA GLN A 333 -4.42 -27.41 8.97
C GLN A 333 -4.17 -26.28 7.95
N PRO A 334 -4.71 -26.41 6.72
CA PRO A 334 -4.61 -25.36 5.73
C PRO A 334 -5.15 -24.02 6.25
N LEU A 335 -4.38 -22.95 6.06
CA LEU A 335 -4.69 -21.64 6.64
C LEU A 335 -5.37 -20.73 5.61
N PRO A 336 -6.60 -20.24 5.84
CA PRO A 336 -7.26 -19.31 4.93
C PRO A 336 -6.45 -18.03 4.70
N VAL A 337 -6.37 -17.60 3.43
CA VAL A 337 -5.70 -16.39 2.97
C VAL A 337 -6.67 -15.58 2.12
N HIS A 338 -6.93 -14.34 2.51
CA HIS A 338 -7.79 -13.41 1.77
C HIS A 338 -6.96 -12.24 1.26
N LEU A 339 -6.87 -12.09 -0.06
CA LEU A 339 -6.28 -10.92 -0.69
C LEU A 339 -7.39 -9.93 -1.00
N ILE A 340 -7.43 -8.83 -0.26
CA ILE A 340 -8.50 -7.83 -0.33
C ILE A 340 -7.98 -6.49 -0.83
N TYR A 341 -8.87 -5.68 -1.38
CA TYR A 341 -8.55 -4.33 -1.82
C TYR A 341 -9.40 -3.33 -1.06
N ARG A 342 -8.90 -2.82 0.07
CA ARG A 342 -9.61 -1.82 0.88
C ARG A 342 -8.87 -0.49 0.88
N THR A 343 -9.51 0.54 0.35
CA THR A 343 -9.01 1.92 0.31
C THR A 343 -9.53 2.78 1.46
N ALA A 344 -10.45 2.28 2.27
CA ALA A 344 -10.84 2.87 3.55
C ALA A 344 -10.96 1.79 4.63
N ARG A 345 -10.51 2.09 5.84
CA ARG A 345 -10.77 1.29 7.04
C ARG A 345 -10.95 2.17 8.26
N VAL A 346 -11.58 1.63 9.28
CA VAL A 346 -11.61 2.21 10.62
C VAL A 346 -10.79 1.32 11.54
N ASP A 347 -9.93 1.94 12.34
CA ASP A 347 -9.21 1.28 13.42
C ASP A 347 -10.15 1.08 14.60
N ARG A 348 -10.26 -0.16 15.08
CA ARG A 348 -11.29 -0.53 16.06
C ARG A 348 -11.00 0.06 17.44
N ASP A 349 -9.74 0.15 17.83
CA ASP A 349 -9.34 0.55 19.18
C ASP A 349 -9.33 2.08 19.31
N THR A 350 -8.89 2.78 18.25
CA THR A 350 -8.79 4.24 18.25
C THR A 350 -9.99 4.95 17.61
N GLY A 351 -10.81 4.25 16.83
CA GLY A 351 -11.87 4.85 16.02
C GLY A 351 -11.36 5.64 14.80
N ASN A 352 -10.05 5.71 14.59
CA ASN A 352 -9.46 6.50 13.52
C ASN A 352 -9.75 5.90 12.14
N ALA A 353 -10.24 6.73 11.22
CA ALA A 353 -10.37 6.37 9.82
C ALA A 353 -9.02 6.50 9.08
N TYR A 354 -8.68 5.48 8.30
CA TYR A 354 -7.51 5.43 7.42
C TYR A 354 -7.95 5.31 5.97
N PHE A 355 -7.33 6.10 5.11
CA PHE A 355 -7.58 6.15 3.68
C PHE A 355 -6.31 5.81 2.92
N TYR A 356 -6.42 4.89 1.97
CA TYR A 356 -5.33 4.43 1.12
C TYR A 356 -5.53 4.87 -0.32
N GLY A 357 -4.42 5.02 -1.04
CA GLY A 357 -4.43 5.34 -2.46
C GLY A 357 -5.10 4.25 -3.30
N ASP A 358 -5.81 4.65 -4.35
CA ASP A 358 -6.38 3.73 -5.32
C ASP A 358 -5.32 3.31 -6.37
N ILE A 359 -4.34 2.55 -5.93
CA ILE A 359 -3.13 2.20 -6.70
C ILE A 359 -3.40 1.45 -8.02
N TYR A 360 -4.59 0.85 -8.18
CA TYR A 360 -5.00 0.10 -9.37
C TYR A 360 -6.25 0.67 -10.08
N GLY A 361 -6.73 1.85 -9.69
CA GLY A 361 -7.92 2.47 -10.32
C GLY A 361 -9.23 1.69 -10.09
N ARG A 362 -9.33 0.92 -9.00
CA ARG A 362 -10.49 0.07 -8.70
C ARG A 362 -11.59 0.84 -7.96
N ASP A 363 -11.28 1.96 -7.30
CA ASP A 363 -12.30 2.84 -6.71
C ASP A 363 -13.09 3.51 -7.83
N ALA A 364 -12.38 4.09 -8.82
CA ALA A 364 -13.00 4.75 -9.97
C ALA A 364 -13.96 3.83 -10.74
N ARG A 365 -13.51 2.62 -11.08
CA ARG A 365 -14.35 1.63 -11.80
C ARG A 365 -15.57 1.18 -11.01
N LEU A 366 -15.44 1.02 -9.70
CA LEU A 366 -16.57 0.63 -8.86
C LEU A 366 -17.56 1.78 -8.68
N ALA A 367 -17.06 3.02 -8.56
CA ALA A 367 -17.91 4.20 -8.48
C ALA A 367 -18.75 4.39 -9.74
N GLU A 368 -18.15 4.21 -10.93
CA GLU A 368 -18.86 4.25 -12.21
C GLU A 368 -20.01 3.24 -12.28
N ALA A 369 -19.80 2.02 -11.75
CA ALA A 369 -20.83 0.99 -11.71
C ALA A 369 -21.91 1.25 -10.65
N MET A 370 -21.56 1.82 -9.50
CA MET A 370 -22.48 2.03 -8.37
C MET A 370 -23.30 3.32 -8.47
N PHE A 371 -22.76 4.35 -9.13
CA PHE A 371 -23.35 5.69 -9.20
C PHE A 371 -23.47 6.18 -10.66
N PRO A 372 -24.14 5.43 -11.55
CA PRO A 372 -24.18 5.74 -12.98
C PRO A 372 -24.88 7.07 -13.32
N ASP A 373 -25.85 7.48 -12.49
CA ASP A 373 -26.67 8.68 -12.72
C ASP A 373 -26.10 9.96 -12.08
N GLN A 374 -24.92 9.88 -11.46
CA GLN A 374 -24.19 11.10 -11.10
C GLN A 374 -23.51 11.67 -12.34
N GLU A 375 -24.28 12.35 -13.19
CA GLU A 375 -23.73 13.21 -14.25
C GLU A 375 -22.66 14.14 -13.67
N THR A 376 -21.40 13.82 -13.96
CA THR A 376 -20.35 14.78 -14.30
C THR A 376 -20.19 16.03 -13.40
N LYS A 377 -20.31 15.92 -12.07
CA LYS A 377 -19.83 16.98 -11.15
C LYS A 377 -18.52 16.66 -10.43
N CYS A 378 -18.03 15.43 -10.49
CA CYS A 378 -16.67 15.11 -10.04
C CYS A 378 -15.71 15.10 -11.23
N ARG A 379 -15.23 16.28 -11.64
CA ARG A 379 -14.05 16.39 -12.50
C ARG A 379 -12.82 15.93 -11.71
N TYR A 380 -12.48 14.65 -11.81
CA TYR A 380 -11.12 14.20 -11.56
C TYR A 380 -10.23 14.69 -12.71
N SER A 381 -9.54 15.81 -12.53
CA SER A 381 -8.47 16.25 -13.42
C SER A 381 -7.11 16.01 -12.74
N TYR A 382 -6.26 15.24 -13.43
CA TYR A 382 -4.94 14.72 -13.03
C TYR A 382 -3.90 15.77 -12.65
#